data_AF-A0A0Q6WLT6-F1
#
_entry.id   AF-A0A0Q6WLT6-F1
#
_cell.length_a   1.000
_cell.length_b   1.000
_cell.length_c   1.000
_cell.angle_alpha   90.00
_cell.angle_beta   90.00
_cell.angle_gamma   90.00
#
_symmetry.space_group_name_H-M   'P 1'
#
loop_
_entity.id
_entity.type
_entity.pdbx_description
1 polymer ?
#
loop_
_entity_poly.entity_id
_entity_poly.type
_entity_poly.pdbx_seq_one_letter_code
_entity_poly.pdbx_strand_id
1 'polypeptide(L)'
;MNCAGRALLALTVALATLPVSAQMQRPALAPPGCGETHNTYGPFDYRTAHQSQRYIVEIAHFTHGVETLTRGATGPFGNDIGYTLAVFPNHPRAIQSVERLAEKEKSDPAKGTDMTVECYYARGMAFVPNDLVFRMFYVSYLIRRNRMDDARKSLDYVVEQAGDNPLTQFNAGLLYFDMKDYDKALAQAHRAMAMGMTRPELRDRLNSVGRWKDPEPTEGPDAAASAASATQAASTPSQTSR
;
A
#
# COMPACT_ATOMS: atom_id res chain seq x y z
N MET A 1 38.10 -70.71 14.94
CA MET A 1 39.09 -69.66 14.59
C MET A 1 38.85 -69.23 13.15
N ASN A 2 38.97 -67.92 12.92
CA ASN A 2 38.86 -67.15 11.67
C ASN A 2 37.49 -66.55 11.32
N CYS A 3 37.32 -65.34 11.86
CA CYS A 3 36.46 -64.25 11.43
C CYS A 3 36.89 -63.66 10.07
N ALA A 4 35.92 -63.23 9.26
CA ALA A 4 35.90 -62.03 8.39
C ALA A 4 34.62 -62.16 7.52
N GLY A 5 33.69 -61.23 7.41
CA GLY A 5 33.70 -59.78 7.58
C GLY A 5 32.83 -59.23 6.45
N ARG A 6 31.50 -59.27 6.61
CA ARG A 6 30.54 -58.73 5.62
C ARG A 6 30.44 -57.22 5.81
N ALA A 7 31.05 -56.45 4.93
CA ALA A 7 30.86 -55.01 4.85
C ALA A 7 29.54 -54.69 4.13
N LEU A 8 28.53 -54.23 4.86
CA LEU A 8 27.38 -53.56 4.28
C LEU A 8 27.80 -52.13 3.90
N LEU A 9 27.79 -51.82 2.60
CA LEU A 9 27.80 -50.42 2.14
C LEU A 9 26.44 -49.80 2.45
N ALA A 10 26.39 -48.93 3.46
CA ALA A 10 25.25 -48.05 3.69
C ALA A 10 25.28 -46.92 2.65
N LEU A 11 24.33 -46.95 1.70
CA LEU A 11 24.14 -45.91 0.70
C LEU A 11 23.41 -44.74 1.37
N THR A 12 24.14 -43.73 1.83
CA THR A 12 23.57 -42.49 2.36
C THR A 12 23.09 -41.62 1.19
N VAL A 13 21.77 -41.59 0.98
CA VAL A 13 21.13 -40.62 0.08
C VAL A 13 21.16 -39.25 0.78
N ALA A 14 22.13 -38.42 0.41
CA ALA A 14 22.15 -37.02 0.83
C ALA A 14 21.03 -36.26 0.11
N LEU A 15 19.93 -35.96 0.82
CA LEU A 15 18.92 -35.01 0.34
C LEU A 15 19.57 -33.62 0.28
N ALA A 16 19.94 -33.18 -0.92
CA ALA A 16 20.35 -31.81 -1.17
C ALA A 16 19.14 -30.89 -0.99
N THR A 17 19.03 -30.23 0.17
CA THR A 17 18.10 -29.13 0.39
C THR A 17 18.58 -27.94 -0.43
N LEU A 18 18.02 -27.75 -1.63
CA LEU A 18 18.25 -26.54 -2.40
C LEU A 18 17.68 -25.35 -1.59
N PRO A 19 18.46 -24.30 -1.33
CA PRO A 19 17.92 -23.11 -0.70
C PRO A 19 16.89 -22.52 -1.67
N VAL A 20 15.64 -22.41 -1.20
CA VAL A 20 14.62 -21.60 -1.86
C VAL A 20 15.17 -20.19 -1.87
N SER A 21 15.75 -19.79 -3.01
CA SER A 21 16.14 -18.42 -3.23
C SER A 21 14.85 -17.61 -3.10
N ALA A 22 14.80 -16.73 -2.10
CA ALA A 22 13.74 -15.75 -2.00
C ALA A 22 13.72 -15.00 -3.33
N GLN A 23 12.76 -15.34 -4.19
CA GLN A 23 12.44 -14.54 -5.35
C GLN A 23 11.96 -13.22 -4.76
N MET A 24 12.87 -12.25 -4.67
CA MET A 24 12.53 -10.87 -4.39
C MET A 24 11.51 -10.51 -5.46
N GLN A 25 10.22 -10.46 -5.09
CA GLN A 25 9.14 -10.12 -6.00
C GLN A 25 9.54 -8.82 -6.67
N ARG A 26 9.82 -8.88 -7.98
CA ARG A 26 10.09 -7.69 -8.77
C ARG A 26 8.85 -6.80 -8.66
N PRO A 27 8.96 -5.55 -8.17
CA PRO A 27 7.81 -4.66 -8.22
C PRO A 27 7.43 -4.45 -9.70
N ALA A 28 6.26 -4.93 -10.11
CA ALA A 28 5.69 -4.61 -11.41
C ALA A 28 4.99 -3.24 -11.34
N LEU A 29 4.92 -2.42 -12.40
CA LEU A 29 5.84 -2.16 -13.51
C LEU A 29 5.67 -0.66 -13.79
N ALA A 30 6.65 0.14 -13.41
CA ALA A 30 6.87 1.41 -14.09
C ALA A 30 7.18 1.10 -15.56
N PRO A 31 6.75 1.92 -16.54
CA PRO A 31 7.27 1.81 -17.89
C PRO A 31 8.81 1.81 -17.83
N PRO A 32 9.49 0.81 -18.43
CA PRO A 32 10.94 0.83 -18.49
C PRO A 32 11.38 2.09 -19.26
N GLY A 33 12.45 2.73 -18.80
CA GLY A 33 13.00 3.91 -19.48
C GLY A 33 12.52 5.27 -18.95
N CYS A 34 11.83 5.34 -17.80
CA CYS A 34 11.47 6.62 -17.16
C CYS A 34 12.66 7.36 -16.52
N GLY A 35 13.87 6.78 -16.56
CA GLY A 35 15.10 7.36 -16.04
C GLY A 35 15.16 7.41 -14.50
N GLU A 36 16.29 7.86 -13.99
CA GLU A 36 16.48 8.14 -12.56
C GLU A 36 16.15 9.60 -12.26
N THR A 37 15.81 9.89 -11.00
CA THR A 37 15.70 11.27 -10.57
C THR A 37 17.05 11.89 -10.32
N HIS A 38 17.35 12.97 -11.05
CA HIS A 38 18.50 13.83 -10.80
C HIS A 38 18.08 15.30 -10.72
N ASN A 39 18.55 15.99 -9.67
CA ASN A 39 18.42 17.45 -9.54
C ASN A 39 19.61 17.99 -8.74
N THR A 40 20.00 19.26 -8.95
CA THR A 40 21.07 19.90 -8.17
C THR A 40 20.66 20.08 -6.70
N TYR A 41 19.36 20.21 -6.44
CA TYR A 41 18.80 20.30 -5.10
C TYR A 41 17.81 19.15 -4.87
N GLY A 42 18.21 18.17 -4.04
CA GLY A 42 17.51 16.89 -3.89
C GLY A 42 18.07 15.81 -4.83
N PRO A 43 17.34 14.71 -5.07
CA PRO A 43 16.00 14.43 -4.55
C PRO A 43 15.96 14.16 -3.04
N PHE A 44 14.84 14.45 -2.40
CA PHE A 44 14.56 14.15 -0.99
C PHE A 44 13.27 13.33 -0.85
N ASP A 45 13.23 12.40 0.11
CA ASP A 45 11.96 11.75 0.49
C ASP A 45 11.07 12.78 1.19
N TYR A 46 9.93 13.11 0.59
CA TYR A 46 9.02 14.13 1.10
C TYR A 46 8.52 13.85 2.54
N ARG A 47 8.45 12.56 2.94
CA ARG A 47 7.97 12.15 4.27
C ARG A 47 8.95 12.55 5.38
N THR A 48 10.25 12.57 5.07
CA THR A 48 11.32 12.81 6.04
C THR A 48 12.11 14.08 5.76
N ALA A 49 11.87 14.74 4.63
CA ALA A 49 12.52 16.00 4.27
C ALA A 49 12.34 17.05 5.36
N HIS A 50 13.40 17.80 5.63
CA HIS A 50 13.38 18.87 6.61
C HIS A 50 12.35 19.94 6.22
N GLN A 51 11.73 20.58 7.20
CA GLN A 51 10.69 21.57 6.95
C GLN A 51 11.18 22.70 6.04
N SER A 52 12.42 23.17 6.23
CA SER A 52 13.00 24.19 5.36
C SER A 52 13.17 23.73 3.91
N GLN A 53 13.48 22.45 3.68
CA GLN A 53 13.63 21.92 2.32
C GLN A 53 12.30 21.92 1.59
N ARG A 54 11.23 21.47 2.27
CA ARG A 54 9.86 21.53 1.76
C ARG A 54 9.45 22.98 1.50
N TYR A 55 9.64 23.84 2.49
CA TYR A 55 9.25 25.24 2.43
C TYR A 55 9.85 25.97 1.23
N ILE A 56 11.17 25.93 1.03
CA ILE A 56 11.82 26.73 -0.04
C ILE A 56 11.38 26.29 -1.45
N VAL A 57 11.07 25.01 -1.64
CA VAL A 57 10.60 24.50 -2.94
C VAL A 57 9.13 24.85 -3.13
N GLU A 58 8.30 24.63 -2.11
CA GLU A 58 6.86 24.84 -2.24
C GLU A 58 6.51 26.33 -2.41
N ILE A 59 7.22 27.25 -1.75
CA ILE A 59 6.98 28.68 -1.97
C ILE A 59 7.44 29.17 -3.35
N ALA A 60 8.44 28.51 -3.94
CA ALA A 60 9.03 28.94 -5.21
C ALA A 60 8.35 28.30 -6.43
N HIS A 61 8.02 27.01 -6.33
CA HIS A 61 7.58 26.18 -7.47
C HIS A 61 6.25 25.45 -7.23
N PHE A 62 5.78 25.31 -5.99
CA PHE A 62 4.52 24.62 -5.71
C PHE A 62 3.55 25.48 -4.90
N THR A 63 3.40 26.73 -5.33
CA THR A 63 2.45 27.67 -4.71
C THR A 63 1.02 27.16 -4.84
N HIS A 64 0.09 27.73 -4.06
CA HIS A 64 -1.33 27.40 -4.18
C HIS A 64 -1.86 27.58 -5.63
N GLY A 65 -1.35 28.57 -6.37
CA GLY A 65 -1.72 28.79 -7.76
C GLY A 65 -1.28 27.66 -8.69
N VAL A 66 -0.09 27.11 -8.46
CA VAL A 66 0.43 25.94 -9.20
C VAL A 66 -0.34 24.69 -8.81
N GLU A 67 -0.55 24.45 -7.51
CA GLU A 67 -1.27 23.29 -7.01
C GLU A 67 -2.69 23.21 -7.61
N THR A 68 -3.37 24.36 -7.70
CA THR A 68 -4.76 24.47 -8.22
C THR A 68 -4.85 24.72 -9.72
N LEU A 69 -3.72 24.84 -10.43
CA LEU A 69 -3.65 25.16 -11.86
C LEU A 69 -4.36 26.47 -12.24
N THR A 70 -4.29 27.47 -11.36
CA THR A 70 -4.89 28.81 -11.52
C THR A 70 -3.87 29.89 -11.86
N ARG A 71 -2.64 29.78 -11.37
CA ARG A 71 -1.54 30.73 -11.65
C ARG A 71 -0.17 30.04 -11.52
N GLY A 72 0.66 30.08 -12.56
CA GLY A 72 2.04 29.59 -12.50
C GLY A 72 2.91 30.40 -11.53
N ALA A 73 3.99 29.82 -11.03
CA ALA A 73 4.90 30.49 -10.11
C ALA A 73 6.11 31.08 -10.84
N THR A 74 6.82 30.26 -11.61
CA THR A 74 8.00 30.68 -12.38
C THR A 74 7.81 30.58 -13.89
N GLY A 75 6.73 29.93 -14.34
CA GLY A 75 6.44 29.77 -15.76
C GLY A 75 5.19 28.91 -16.00
N PRO A 76 5.18 28.08 -17.07
CA PRO A 76 4.13 27.09 -17.27
C PRO A 76 4.00 26.13 -16.08
N PHE A 77 2.77 25.68 -15.80
CA PHE A 77 2.49 24.76 -14.69
C PHE A 77 3.36 23.50 -14.74
N GLY A 78 3.58 22.93 -15.92
CA GLY A 78 4.40 21.72 -16.07
C GLY A 78 5.84 21.90 -15.59
N ASN A 79 6.44 23.07 -15.81
CA ASN A 79 7.82 23.34 -15.37
C ASN A 79 7.90 23.38 -13.84
N ASP A 80 6.97 24.09 -13.22
CA ASP A 80 6.89 24.27 -11.76
C ASP A 80 6.60 22.93 -11.04
N ILE A 81 5.64 22.16 -11.56
CA ILE A 81 5.29 20.84 -11.02
C ILE A 81 6.41 19.83 -11.27
N GLY A 82 6.99 19.83 -12.47
CA GLY A 82 8.10 18.96 -12.86
C GLY A 82 9.33 19.20 -11.98
N TYR A 83 9.71 20.46 -11.74
CA TYR A 83 10.77 20.79 -10.80
C TYR A 83 10.46 20.29 -9.38
N THR A 84 9.23 20.49 -8.90
CA THR A 84 8.80 20.00 -7.58
C THR A 84 8.95 18.48 -7.47
N LEU A 85 8.56 17.73 -8.51
CA LEU A 85 8.71 16.27 -8.57
C LEU A 85 10.16 15.81 -8.80
N ALA A 86 11.03 16.65 -9.36
CA ALA A 86 12.46 16.38 -9.43
C ALA A 86 13.15 16.54 -8.06
N VAL A 87 12.74 17.51 -7.25
CA VAL A 87 13.23 17.67 -5.87
C VAL A 87 12.61 16.63 -4.92
N PHE A 88 11.33 16.33 -5.08
CA PHE A 88 10.57 15.41 -4.23
C PHE A 88 9.81 14.39 -5.09
N PRO A 89 10.44 13.27 -5.48
CA PRO A 89 9.81 12.29 -6.37
C PRO A 89 8.52 11.68 -5.84
N ASN A 90 8.38 11.60 -4.52
CA ASN A 90 7.17 11.12 -3.85
C ASN A 90 6.27 12.26 -3.32
N HIS A 91 6.33 13.47 -3.89
CA HIS A 91 5.53 14.60 -3.42
C HIS A 91 4.02 14.37 -3.68
N PRO A 92 3.18 14.24 -2.63
CA PRO A 92 1.81 13.76 -2.77
C PRO A 92 0.89 14.72 -3.52
N ARG A 93 1.06 16.03 -3.33
CA ARG A 93 0.23 17.04 -4.00
C ARG A 93 0.67 17.29 -5.45
N ALA A 94 1.97 17.40 -5.69
CA ALA A 94 2.53 17.62 -7.02
C ALA A 94 2.23 16.48 -8.00
N ILE A 95 2.28 15.21 -7.56
CA ILE A 95 1.92 14.09 -8.45
C ILE A 95 0.45 14.17 -8.89
N GLN A 96 -0.46 14.50 -7.97
CA GLN A 96 -1.87 14.70 -8.30
C GLN A 96 -2.10 15.97 -9.14
N SER A 97 -1.25 16.99 -9.00
CA SER A 97 -1.30 18.20 -9.84
C SER A 97 -0.87 17.90 -11.28
N VAL A 98 0.17 17.09 -11.49
CA VAL A 98 0.60 16.74 -12.87
C VAL A 98 -0.45 15.88 -13.58
N GLU A 99 -1.13 14.99 -12.86
CA GLU A 99 -2.29 14.25 -13.38
C GLU A 99 -3.38 15.20 -13.88
N ARG A 100 -3.84 16.10 -12.99
CA ARG A 100 -4.89 17.08 -13.31
C ARG A 100 -4.49 18.00 -14.46
N LEU A 101 -3.20 18.34 -14.56
CA LEU A 101 -2.69 19.15 -15.66
C LEU A 101 -2.77 18.37 -16.99
N ALA A 102 -2.27 17.14 -17.02
CA ALA A 102 -2.32 16.28 -18.20
C ALA A 102 -3.77 16.02 -18.67
N GLU A 103 -4.69 15.80 -17.73
CA GLU A 103 -6.12 15.66 -18.01
C GLU A 103 -6.74 16.95 -18.57
N LYS A 104 -6.46 18.10 -17.94
CA LYS A 104 -6.95 19.43 -18.37
C LYS A 104 -6.47 19.78 -19.78
N GLU A 105 -5.22 19.47 -20.09
CA GLU A 105 -4.60 19.77 -21.39
C GLU A 105 -4.85 18.67 -22.43
N LYS A 106 -5.35 17.51 -22.01
CA LYS A 106 -5.50 16.30 -22.84
C LYS A 106 -4.17 15.91 -23.51
N SER A 107 -3.07 16.07 -22.78
CA SER A 107 -1.70 15.84 -23.27
C SER A 107 -0.88 15.14 -22.20
N ASP A 108 -0.16 14.08 -22.59
CA ASP A 108 0.74 13.31 -21.73
C ASP A 108 2.01 12.97 -22.54
N PRO A 109 3.14 13.69 -22.32
CA PRO A 109 3.39 14.67 -21.26
C PRO A 109 2.54 15.94 -21.36
N ALA A 110 2.26 16.54 -20.21
CA ALA A 110 1.65 17.86 -20.14
C ALA A 110 2.64 18.94 -20.62
N LYS A 111 2.13 20.11 -21.01
CA LYS A 111 2.99 21.21 -21.48
C LYS A 111 3.96 21.65 -20.38
N GLY A 112 5.25 21.53 -20.66
CA GLY A 112 6.33 21.92 -19.76
C GLY A 112 6.81 20.83 -18.81
N THR A 113 6.22 19.63 -18.86
CA THR A 113 6.79 18.46 -18.17
C THR A 113 7.82 17.76 -19.06
N ASP A 114 8.78 17.08 -18.44
CA ASP A 114 9.86 16.33 -19.10
C ASP A 114 9.48 14.86 -19.37
N MET A 115 8.39 14.37 -18.80
CA MET A 115 7.91 13.00 -18.96
C MET A 115 6.41 12.86 -18.75
N THR A 116 5.92 11.65 -19.03
CA THR A 116 4.53 11.28 -18.80
C THR A 116 4.20 11.20 -17.31
N VAL A 117 2.90 11.29 -16.99
CA VAL A 117 2.39 11.09 -15.63
C VAL A 117 2.84 9.74 -15.06
N GLU A 118 2.75 8.68 -15.85
CA GLU A 118 3.16 7.33 -15.44
C GLU A 118 4.66 7.26 -15.12
N CYS A 119 5.49 8.03 -15.84
CA CYS A 119 6.92 8.11 -15.54
C CYS A 119 7.25 8.89 -14.26
N TYR A 120 6.45 9.89 -13.87
CA TYR A 120 6.59 10.50 -12.56
C TYR A 120 6.25 9.52 -11.43
N TYR A 121 5.17 8.73 -11.59
CA TYR A 121 4.84 7.65 -10.64
C TYR A 121 5.95 6.61 -10.54
N ALA A 122 6.48 6.16 -11.68
CA ALA A 122 7.60 5.25 -11.75
C ALA A 122 8.79 5.73 -10.91
N ARG A 123 9.21 6.98 -11.12
CA ARG A 123 10.33 7.58 -10.41
C ARG A 123 10.06 7.70 -8.92
N GLY A 124 8.88 8.14 -8.51
CA GLY A 124 8.53 8.25 -7.09
C GLY A 124 8.54 6.89 -6.37
N MET A 125 7.96 5.86 -6.99
CA MET A 125 7.95 4.50 -6.43
C MET A 125 9.34 3.84 -6.44
N ALA A 126 10.19 4.14 -7.41
CA ALA A 126 11.57 3.64 -7.43
C ALA A 126 12.44 4.35 -6.37
N PHE A 127 12.22 5.65 -6.19
CA PHE A 127 12.97 6.47 -5.23
C PHE A 127 12.62 6.14 -3.78
N VAL A 128 11.34 5.91 -3.47
CA VAL A 128 10.88 5.52 -2.12
C VAL A 128 9.99 4.26 -2.19
N PRO A 129 10.58 3.06 -2.30
CA PRO A 129 9.82 1.82 -2.54
C PRO A 129 8.81 1.45 -1.45
N ASN A 130 9.05 1.90 -0.21
CA ASN A 130 8.20 1.66 0.95
C ASN A 130 7.18 2.78 1.20
N ASP A 131 7.04 3.76 0.30
CA ASP A 131 5.96 4.74 0.36
C ASP A 131 4.67 4.15 -0.23
N LEU A 132 3.98 3.34 0.59
CA LEU A 132 2.74 2.68 0.19
C LEU A 132 1.61 3.66 -0.08
N VAL A 133 1.61 4.83 0.58
CA VAL A 133 0.63 5.89 0.30
C VAL A 133 0.86 6.48 -1.08
N PHE A 134 2.12 6.76 -1.44
CA PHE A 134 2.43 7.22 -2.79
C PHE A 134 2.04 6.18 -3.86
N ARG A 135 2.30 4.90 -3.60
CA ARG A 135 1.87 3.80 -4.50
C ARG A 135 0.34 3.72 -4.62
N MET A 136 -0.42 4.03 -3.57
CA MET A 136 -1.88 4.09 -3.64
C MET A 136 -2.39 5.22 -4.55
N PHE A 137 -1.67 6.34 -4.68
CA PHE A 137 -2.01 7.34 -5.71
C PHE A 137 -1.85 6.75 -7.12
N TYR A 138 -0.83 5.92 -7.36
CA TYR A 138 -0.68 5.21 -8.63
C TYR A 138 -1.82 4.21 -8.88
N VAL A 139 -2.30 3.51 -7.84
CA VAL A 139 -3.50 2.68 -7.96
C VAL A 139 -4.71 3.52 -8.38
N SER A 140 -4.94 4.68 -7.75
CA SER A 140 -6.02 5.59 -8.15
C SER A 140 -5.88 6.08 -9.59
N TYR A 141 -4.66 6.40 -10.03
CA TYR A 141 -4.36 6.75 -11.42
C TYR A 141 -4.78 5.62 -12.38
N LEU A 142 -4.36 4.39 -12.10
CA LEU A 142 -4.69 3.21 -12.92
C LEU A 142 -6.19 2.94 -12.99
N ILE A 143 -6.91 3.10 -11.87
CA ILE A 143 -8.37 2.98 -11.81
C ILE A 143 -9.03 4.00 -12.76
N ARG A 144 -8.64 5.28 -12.68
CA ARG A 144 -9.18 6.33 -13.56
C ARG A 144 -8.87 6.09 -15.04
N ARG A 145 -7.77 5.40 -15.35
CA ARG A 145 -7.37 5.00 -16.71
C ARG A 145 -7.94 3.66 -17.17
N ASN A 146 -8.88 3.08 -16.40
CA ASN A 146 -9.50 1.79 -16.68
C ASN A 146 -8.50 0.61 -16.78
N ARG A 147 -7.34 0.71 -16.12
CA ARG A 147 -6.30 -0.34 -16.06
C ARG A 147 -6.47 -1.20 -14.82
N MET A 148 -7.61 -1.88 -14.73
CA MET A 148 -8.06 -2.57 -13.51
C MET A 148 -7.11 -3.69 -13.05
N ASP A 149 -6.54 -4.46 -13.98
CA ASP A 149 -5.61 -5.54 -13.64
C ASP A 149 -4.31 -5.01 -13.02
N ASP A 150 -3.78 -3.91 -13.55
CA ASP A 150 -2.57 -3.28 -13.03
C ASP A 150 -2.83 -2.59 -11.68
N ALA A 151 -3.99 -1.96 -11.53
CA ALA A 151 -4.42 -1.34 -10.28
C ALA A 151 -4.52 -2.39 -9.17
N ARG A 152 -5.15 -3.53 -9.47
CA ARG A 152 -5.30 -4.66 -8.56
C ARG A 152 -3.95 -5.24 -8.14
N LYS A 153 -3.06 -5.54 -9.09
CA LYS A 153 -1.70 -6.04 -8.78
C LYS A 153 -0.93 -5.06 -7.90
N SER A 154 -1.02 -3.76 -8.19
CA SER A 154 -0.33 -2.72 -7.43
C SER A 154 -0.90 -2.58 -6.02
N LEU A 155 -2.21 -2.72 -5.85
CA LEU A 155 -2.87 -2.64 -4.55
C LEU A 155 -2.66 -3.91 -3.70
N ASP A 156 -2.62 -5.08 -4.34
CA ASP A 156 -2.28 -6.34 -3.67
C ASP A 156 -0.88 -6.24 -3.04
N TYR A 157 0.11 -5.70 -3.77
CA TYR A 157 1.43 -5.39 -3.22
C TYR A 157 1.34 -4.42 -2.02
N VAL A 158 0.51 -3.36 -2.10
CA VAL A 158 0.34 -2.44 -0.97
C VAL A 158 -0.15 -3.17 0.28
N VAL A 159 -1.17 -4.02 0.16
CA VAL A 159 -1.72 -4.76 1.30
C VAL A 159 -0.71 -5.76 1.88
N GLU A 160 0.06 -6.44 1.03
CA GLU A 160 1.13 -7.35 1.46
C GLU A 160 2.19 -6.62 2.28
N GLN A 161 2.55 -5.39 1.89
CA GLN A 161 3.56 -4.58 2.57
C GLN A 161 3.03 -3.73 3.74
N ALA A 162 1.72 -3.54 3.84
CA ALA A 162 1.10 -2.60 4.78
C ALA A 162 1.32 -2.95 6.26
N GLY A 163 1.61 -4.22 6.58
CA GLY A 163 1.73 -4.69 7.95
C GLY A 163 0.52 -4.28 8.81
N ASP A 164 0.80 -3.85 10.03
CA ASP A 164 -0.19 -3.40 11.01
C ASP A 164 -0.38 -1.87 10.98
N ASN A 165 -0.55 -1.31 9.77
CA ASN A 165 -0.88 0.09 9.57
C ASN A 165 -2.38 0.27 9.28
N PRO A 166 -3.21 0.67 10.27
CA PRO A 166 -4.65 0.77 10.10
C PRO A 166 -5.08 1.75 9.01
N LEU A 167 -4.36 2.86 8.86
CA LEU A 167 -4.66 3.88 7.85
C LEU A 167 -4.39 3.37 6.43
N THR A 168 -3.32 2.60 6.24
CA THR A 168 -3.00 1.99 4.95
C THR A 168 -4.02 0.93 4.57
N GLN A 169 -4.43 0.06 5.52
CA GLN A 169 -5.48 -0.93 5.25
C GLN A 169 -6.81 -0.27 4.89
N PHE A 170 -7.22 0.77 5.64
CA PHE A 170 -8.44 1.52 5.34
C PHE A 170 -8.41 2.16 3.94
N ASN A 171 -7.31 2.84 3.59
CA ASN A 171 -7.15 3.44 2.27
C ASN A 171 -7.15 2.38 1.15
N ALA A 172 -6.53 1.22 1.39
CA ALA A 172 -6.59 0.11 0.45
C ALA A 172 -8.01 -0.44 0.28
N GLY A 173 -8.79 -0.52 1.36
CA GLY A 173 -10.20 -0.89 1.32
C GLY A 173 -11.03 0.04 0.44
N LEU A 174 -10.81 1.36 0.53
CA LEU A 174 -11.47 2.33 -0.36
C LEU A 174 -11.11 2.10 -1.83
N LEU A 175 -9.85 1.77 -2.15
CA LEU A 175 -9.43 1.51 -3.52
C LEU A 175 -9.99 0.19 -4.07
N TYR A 176 -10.07 -0.87 -3.26
CA TYR A 176 -10.79 -2.08 -3.65
C TYR A 176 -12.26 -1.81 -3.92
N PHE A 177 -12.88 -0.97 -3.09
CA PHE A 177 -14.27 -0.57 -3.29
C PHE A 177 -14.45 0.15 -4.63
N ASP A 178 -13.57 1.09 -4.97
CA ASP A 178 -13.60 1.82 -6.25
C ASP A 178 -13.42 0.86 -7.45
N MET A 179 -12.66 -0.22 -7.28
CA MET A 179 -12.53 -1.33 -8.26
C MET A 179 -13.69 -2.33 -8.22
N LYS A 180 -14.70 -2.12 -7.38
CA LYS A 180 -15.82 -3.04 -7.13
C LYS A 180 -15.42 -4.41 -6.59
N ASP A 181 -14.20 -4.55 -6.06
CA ASP A 181 -13.80 -5.73 -5.30
C ASP A 181 -14.26 -5.57 -3.85
N TYR A 182 -15.56 -5.76 -3.66
CA TYR A 182 -16.18 -5.54 -2.36
C TYR A 182 -15.75 -6.56 -1.32
N ASP A 183 -15.32 -7.75 -1.72
CA ASP A 183 -14.86 -8.78 -0.79
C ASP A 183 -13.51 -8.39 -0.19
N LYS A 184 -12.55 -7.94 -1.02
CA LYS A 184 -11.29 -7.38 -0.49
C LYS A 184 -11.51 -6.07 0.27
N ALA A 185 -12.43 -5.21 -0.18
CA ALA A 185 -12.77 -3.98 0.52
C ALA A 185 -13.30 -4.25 1.94
N LEU A 186 -14.22 -5.21 2.10
CA LEU A 186 -14.75 -5.64 3.39
C LEU A 186 -13.65 -6.20 4.29
N ALA A 187 -12.79 -7.07 3.75
CA ALA A 187 -11.67 -7.63 4.51
C ALA A 187 -10.75 -6.54 5.06
N GLN A 188 -10.41 -5.53 4.25
CA GLN A 188 -9.59 -4.41 4.72
C GLN A 188 -10.30 -3.49 5.70
N ALA A 189 -11.62 -3.31 5.56
CA ALA A 189 -12.41 -2.57 6.54
C ALA A 189 -12.34 -3.21 7.93
N HIS A 190 -12.55 -4.53 7.99
CA HIS A 190 -12.44 -5.29 9.25
C HIS A 190 -11.03 -5.23 9.84
N ARG A 191 -10.00 -5.40 8.99
CA ARG A 191 -8.61 -5.31 9.45
C ARG A 191 -8.28 -3.93 10.02
N ALA A 192 -8.71 -2.85 9.37
CA ALA A 192 -8.52 -1.50 9.89
C ALA A 192 -9.29 -1.27 11.21
N MET A 193 -10.53 -1.74 11.30
CA MET A 193 -11.36 -1.63 12.51
C MET A 193 -10.80 -2.42 13.70
N ALA A 194 -10.30 -3.63 13.47
CA ALA A 194 -9.65 -4.44 14.50
C ALA A 194 -8.42 -3.75 15.12
N MET A 195 -7.80 -2.84 14.38
CA MET A 195 -6.70 -1.98 14.84
C MET A 195 -7.18 -0.62 15.38
N GLY A 196 -8.46 -0.47 15.69
CA GLY A 196 -9.03 0.73 16.31
C GLY A 196 -9.41 1.86 15.35
N MET A 197 -9.41 1.63 14.03
CA MET A 197 -9.90 2.66 13.11
C MET A 197 -11.43 2.83 13.23
N THR A 198 -11.86 4.07 13.48
CA THR A 198 -13.28 4.42 13.70
C THR A 198 -13.92 5.20 12.55
N ARG A 199 -13.19 5.39 11.43
CA ARG A 199 -13.70 6.14 10.28
C ARG A 199 -14.86 5.38 9.62
N PRO A 200 -16.07 5.95 9.54
CA PRO A 200 -17.24 5.22 9.07
C PRO A 200 -17.30 5.09 7.55
N GLU A 201 -16.57 5.92 6.80
CA GLU A 201 -16.68 6.06 5.35
C GLU A 201 -16.64 4.73 4.58
N LEU A 202 -15.66 3.85 4.85
CA LEU A 202 -15.54 2.58 4.12
C LEU A 202 -16.71 1.63 4.45
N ARG A 203 -17.12 1.58 5.72
CA ARG A 203 -18.31 0.84 6.15
C ARG A 203 -19.56 1.38 5.47
N ASP A 204 -19.75 2.69 5.48
CA ASP A 204 -20.93 3.34 4.93
C ASP A 204 -21.01 3.15 3.40
N ARG A 205 -19.87 3.18 2.69
CA ARG A 205 -19.77 2.83 1.27
C ARG A 205 -20.14 1.37 1.01
N LEU A 206 -19.66 0.42 1.82
CA LEU A 206 -20.02 -0.99 1.69
C LEU A 206 -21.49 -1.25 1.98
N ASN A 207 -22.06 -0.56 2.97
CA ASN A 207 -23.50 -0.61 3.28
C ASN A 207 -24.35 -0.10 2.11
N SER A 208 -23.95 1.00 1.46
CA SER A 208 -24.73 1.60 0.37
C SER A 208 -24.90 0.70 -0.87
N VAL A 209 -24.04 -0.32 -1.01
CA VAL A 209 -24.12 -1.34 -2.06
C VAL A 209 -24.51 -2.73 -1.52
N GLY A 210 -24.94 -2.84 -0.26
CA GLY A 210 -25.37 -4.09 0.36
C GLY A 210 -24.25 -5.13 0.55
N ARG A 211 -22.99 -4.67 0.65
CA ARG A 211 -21.80 -5.53 0.77
C ARG A 211 -21.14 -5.50 2.15
N TRP A 212 -21.66 -4.68 3.07
CA TRP A 212 -21.24 -4.73 4.47
C TRP A 212 -21.76 -6.00 5.15
N LYS A 213 -20.92 -6.62 5.95
CA LYS A 213 -21.28 -7.66 6.92
C LYS A 213 -20.49 -7.36 8.17
N ASP A 214 -21.13 -7.40 9.34
CA ASP A 214 -20.39 -7.18 10.58
C ASP A 214 -19.29 -8.23 10.75
N PRO A 215 -18.13 -7.88 11.33
CA PRO A 215 -17.13 -8.87 11.66
C PRO A 215 -17.74 -9.87 12.64
N GLU A 216 -17.48 -11.16 12.42
CA GLU A 216 -17.88 -12.19 13.38
C GLU A 216 -17.34 -11.82 14.77
N PRO A 217 -18.14 -11.97 15.84
CA PRO A 217 -17.66 -11.70 17.19
C PRO A 217 -16.37 -12.49 17.41
N THR A 218 -15.26 -11.80 17.69
CA THR A 218 -14.07 -12.50 18.15
C THR A 218 -14.43 -13.19 19.45
N GLU A 219 -14.54 -14.52 19.45
CA GLU A 219 -14.70 -15.32 20.65
C GLU A 219 -13.54 -14.96 21.60
N GLY A 220 -13.84 -14.08 22.55
CA GLY A 220 -12.86 -13.66 23.54
C GLY A 220 -12.48 -14.84 24.44
N PRO A 221 -11.33 -14.76 25.13
CA PRO A 221 -10.94 -15.72 26.16
C PRO A 221 -12.05 -15.98 27.21
N ASP A 222 -12.94 -15.01 27.40
CA ASP A 222 -14.05 -15.06 28.35
C ASP A 222 -15.17 -16.04 27.93
N ALA A 223 -15.34 -16.33 26.64
CA ALA A 223 -16.31 -17.34 26.19
C ALA A 223 -15.87 -18.76 26.59
N ALA A 224 -14.55 -19.03 26.53
CA ALA A 224 -13.97 -20.28 27.00
C ALA A 224 -13.99 -20.39 28.54
N ALA A 225 -13.79 -19.28 29.26
CA ALA A 225 -13.89 -19.27 30.73
C ALA A 225 -15.33 -19.47 31.24
N SER A 226 -16.33 -18.94 30.53
CA SER A 226 -17.75 -19.13 30.85
C SER A 226 -18.21 -20.57 30.58
N ALA A 227 -17.75 -21.18 29.47
CA ALA A 227 -18.04 -22.58 29.17
C ALA A 227 -17.37 -23.57 30.14
N ALA A 228 -16.13 -23.28 30.59
CA ALA A 228 -15.43 -24.08 31.58
C ALA A 228 -16.09 -24.02 32.97
N SER A 229 -16.62 -22.86 33.36
CA SER A 229 -17.31 -22.66 34.65
C SER A 229 -18.69 -23.33 34.70
N ALA A 230 -19.42 -23.33 33.58
CA ALA A 230 -20.71 -24.03 33.47
C ALA A 230 -20.56 -25.55 33.55
N THR A 231 -19.43 -26.09 33.07
CA THR A 231 -19.16 -27.54 33.10
C THR A 231 -18.77 -28.02 34.51
N GLN A 232 -18.07 -27.19 35.30
CA GLN A 232 -17.70 -27.54 36.69
C GLN A 232 -18.88 -27.45 37.67
N ALA A 233 -19.83 -26.54 37.46
CA ALA A 233 -21.01 -26.40 38.32
C ALA A 233 -22.00 -27.58 38.21
N ALA A 234 -21.95 -28.35 37.11
CA ALA A 234 -22.81 -29.52 36.90
C ALA A 234 -22.31 -30.81 37.59
N SER A 235 -21.11 -30.79 38.18
CA SER A 235 -20.43 -32.00 38.70
C SER A 235 -20.33 -32.09 40.23
N THR A 236 -20.92 -31.17 41.00
CA THR A 236 -20.83 -31.22 42.48
C THR A 236 -22.01 -31.99 43.09
N PRO A 237 -21.80 -33.16 43.74
CA PRO A 237 -22.87 -33.88 44.42
C PRO A 237 -23.22 -33.17 45.73
N SER A 238 -24.52 -32.90 45.92
CA SER A 238 -25.05 -32.29 47.14
C SER A 238 -24.89 -33.25 48.32
N GLN A 239 -24.04 -32.92 49.30
CA GLN A 239 -24.00 -33.62 50.58
C GLN A 239 -24.96 -32.95 51.56
N THR A 240 -26.08 -33.62 51.82
CA THR A 240 -26.98 -33.35 52.94
C THR A 240 -26.44 -34.01 54.21
N SER A 241 -26.21 -33.22 55.25
CA SER A 241 -25.88 -33.68 56.60
C SER A 241 -26.96 -33.22 57.58
N ARG A 242 -27.30 -34.14 58.48
CA ARG A 242 -28.36 -34.12 59.50
C ARG A 242 -28.13 -33.09 60.60
#